data_AF-A0A820ZPN6-F1
#
_entry.id   AF-A0A820ZPN6-F1
#
_cell.length_a   1.000
_cell.length_b   1.000
_cell.length_c   1.000
_cell.angle_alpha   90.00
_cell.angle_beta   90.00
_cell.angle_gamma   90.00
#
_symmetry.space_group_name_H-M   'P 1'
#
loop_
_entity.id
_entity.type
_entity.pdbx_description
1 polymer ?
#
loop_
_entity_poly.entity_id
_entity_poly.type
_entity_poly.pdbx_seq_one_letter_code
_entity_poly.pdbx_strand_id
1 'polypeptide(L)'
;LVGGFFVRNLPHWLGVWGKWLSFFKYSYDACLQLQFKGGRIYKCVDGSIIPLCRNNPNGTFVSSEAIEFFGVGISIGLNFLVLFGMFVVFRTLAYLALRFINNHTGRT
;
A
#
# COMPACT_ATOMS: atom_id res chain seq x y z
N LEU A 1 5.67 6.72 5.19
CA LEU A 1 6.05 7.69 4.12
C LEU A 1 5.92 7.09 2.71
N VAL A 2 6.50 5.92 2.43
CA VAL A 2 6.46 5.27 1.09
C VAL A 2 5.17 4.48 0.80
N GLY A 3 4.05 4.82 1.46
CA GLY A 3 2.76 4.14 1.23
C GLY A 3 2.09 4.54 -0.09
N GLY A 4 2.61 5.56 -0.79
CA GLY A 4 2.05 6.08 -2.04
C GLY A 4 0.95 7.15 -1.86
N PHE A 5 0.50 7.39 -0.63
CA PHE A 5 -0.49 8.44 -0.32
C PHE A 5 0.12 9.85 -0.26
N PHE A 6 1.25 10.03 0.45
CA PHE A 6 1.84 11.35 0.71
C PHE A 6 2.89 11.80 -0.32
N VAL A 7 3.58 10.88 -0.99
CA VAL A 7 4.66 11.22 -1.95
C VAL A 7 4.46 10.42 -3.23
N ARG A 8 4.05 11.11 -4.31
CA ARG A 8 3.84 10.52 -5.65
C ARG A 8 5.08 10.64 -6.56
N ASN A 9 5.92 11.64 -6.34
CA ASN A 9 7.14 11.88 -7.10
C ASN A 9 8.36 11.46 -6.28
N LEU A 10 8.70 10.16 -6.30
CA LEU A 10 10.00 9.70 -5.82
C LEU A 10 10.94 9.51 -7.02
N PRO A 11 12.23 9.86 -6.90
CA PRO A 11 13.22 9.59 -7.94
C PRO A 11 13.26 8.09 -8.24
N HIS A 12 13.43 7.73 -9.51
CA HIS A 12 13.24 6.37 -10.04
C HIS A 12 13.95 5.29 -9.21
N TRP A 13 15.16 5.59 -8.73
CA TRP A 13 15.93 4.67 -7.91
C TRP A 13 15.25 4.36 -6.55
N LEU A 14 14.87 5.37 -5.77
CA LEU A 14 14.18 5.18 -4.48
C LEU A 14 12.74 4.67 -4.66
N GLY A 15 12.08 5.05 -5.74
CA GLY A 15 10.73 4.63 -6.06
C GLY A 15 10.62 3.14 -6.34
N VAL A 16 11.59 2.54 -7.05
CA VAL A 16 11.59 1.11 -7.37
C VAL A 16 11.85 0.27 -6.12
N TRP A 17 12.91 0.56 -5.36
CA TRP A 17 13.24 -0.22 -4.16
C TRP A 17 12.23 0.00 -3.02
N GLY A 18 11.78 1.24 -2.82
CA GLY A 18 10.81 1.58 -1.78
C GLY A 18 9.42 1.00 -2.02
N LYS A 19 9.00 0.82 -3.28
CA LYS A 19 7.74 0.13 -3.62
C LYS A 19 7.76 -1.33 -3.17
N TRP A 20 8.89 -2.02 -3.38
CA TRP A 20 9.02 -3.44 -3.05
C TRP A 20 9.20 -3.69 -1.56
N LEU A 21 9.89 -2.80 -0.84
CA LEU A 21 10.19 -2.97 0.58
C LEU A 21 9.05 -2.53 1.52
N SER A 22 8.08 -1.74 1.02
CA SER A 22 7.02 -1.19 1.86
C SER A 22 5.79 -2.11 1.89
N PHE A 23 5.70 -2.97 2.92
CA PHE A 23 4.45 -3.68 3.28
C PHE A 23 3.23 -2.73 3.31
N PHE A 24 3.43 -1.50 3.77
CA PHE A 24 2.40 -0.46 3.82
C PHE A 24 1.82 -0.08 2.46
N LYS A 25 2.60 -0.17 1.37
CA LYS A 25 2.08 0.11 0.04
C LYS A 25 1.13 -0.98 -0.42
N TYR A 26 1.50 -2.24 -0.25
CA TYR A 26 0.65 -3.37 -0.64
C TYR A 26 -0.63 -3.45 0.19
N SER A 27 -0.57 -3.16 1.49
CA SER A 27 -1.76 -3.14 2.35
C SER A 27 -2.70 -1.98 2.01
N TYR A 28 -2.16 -0.80 1.72
CA TYR A 28 -2.94 0.35 1.28
C TYR A 28 -3.64 0.09 -0.07
N ASP A 29 -2.93 -0.52 -1.02
CA ASP A 29 -3.46 -0.93 -2.33
C ASP A 29 -4.62 -1.94 -2.17
N ALA A 30 -4.44 -2.96 -1.33
CA ALA A 30 -5.47 -3.95 -1.03
C ALA A 30 -6.70 -3.34 -0.36
N CYS A 31 -6.52 -2.43 0.62
CA CYS A 31 -7.63 -1.72 1.26
C CYS A 31 -8.41 -0.84 0.29
N LEU A 32 -7.72 -0.10 -0.58
CA LEU A 32 -8.36 0.71 -1.62
C LEU A 32 -9.19 -0.18 -2.55
N GLN A 33 -8.63 -1.29 -3.00
CA GLN A 33 -9.34 -2.23 -3.88
C GLN A 33 -10.57 -2.84 -3.21
N LEU A 34 -10.51 -3.15 -1.92
CA LEU A 34 -11.66 -3.65 -1.17
C LEU A 34 -12.73 -2.58 -0.98
N GLN A 35 -12.34 -1.36 -0.63
CA GLN A 35 -13.26 -0.25 -0.37
C GLN A 35 -14.01 0.19 -1.63
N PHE A 36 -13.31 0.24 -2.76
CA PHE A 36 -13.86 0.67 -4.05
C PHE A 36 -14.38 -0.49 -4.91
N LYS A 37 -14.38 -1.72 -4.37
CA LYS A 37 -14.96 -2.91 -5.02
C LYS A 37 -16.47 -2.74 -5.17
N GLY A 38 -16.97 -2.97 -6.37
CA GLY A 38 -18.42 -2.96 -6.63
C GLY A 38 -18.97 -1.68 -7.25
N GLY A 39 -18.14 -0.85 -7.89
CA GLY A 39 -18.62 0.16 -8.85
C GLY A 39 -19.48 1.27 -8.25
N ARG A 40 -19.37 1.53 -6.94
CA ARG A 40 -20.21 2.52 -6.26
C ARG A 40 -19.88 3.92 -6.76
N ILE A 41 -20.92 4.75 -6.84
CA ILE A 41 -20.80 6.16 -7.21
C ILE A 41 -20.64 6.96 -5.93
N TYR A 42 -19.60 7.79 -5.87
CA TYR A 42 -19.32 8.66 -4.74
C TYR A 42 -19.60 10.10 -5.12
N LYS A 43 -20.20 10.86 -4.20
CA LYS A 43 -20.37 12.30 -4.37
C LYS A 43 -19.05 13.00 -4.11
N CYS A 44 -18.72 13.96 -4.96
CA CYS A 44 -17.61 14.85 -4.72
C CYS A 44 -17.88 15.68 -3.45
N VAL A 45 -16.83 15.91 -2.68
CA VAL A 45 -16.84 16.79 -1.52
C VAL A 45 -15.74 17.82 -1.75
N ASP A 46 -15.97 19.04 -1.27
CA ASP A 46 -15.01 20.13 -1.40
C ASP A 46 -13.67 19.76 -0.75
N GLY A 47 -12.55 20.06 -1.42
CA GLY A 47 -11.20 19.64 -1.01
C GLY A 47 -10.77 18.23 -1.43
N SER A 48 -11.50 17.57 -2.33
CA SER A 48 -11.10 16.26 -2.87
C SER A 48 -9.88 16.34 -3.80
N ILE A 49 -8.95 15.40 -3.64
CA ILE A 49 -7.68 15.31 -4.41
C ILE A 49 -7.91 14.87 -5.87
N ILE A 50 -9.10 14.34 -6.17
CA ILE A 50 -9.45 13.79 -7.49
C ILE A 50 -9.72 14.95 -8.45
N PRO A 51 -9.06 15.00 -9.62
CA PRO A 51 -9.19 16.13 -10.55
C PRO A 51 -10.61 16.34 -11.08
N LEU A 52 -11.40 15.27 -11.22
CA LEU A 52 -12.81 15.35 -11.60
C LEU A 52 -13.66 16.13 -10.59
N CYS A 53 -13.36 16.01 -9.30
CA CYS A 53 -14.09 16.70 -8.25
C CYS A 53 -13.55 18.12 -7.97
N ARG A 54 -12.35 18.45 -8.46
CA ARG A 54 -11.74 19.78 -8.31
C ARG A 54 -12.50 20.86 -9.10
N ASN A 55 -13.04 20.51 -10.26
CA ASN A 55 -13.75 21.44 -11.13
C ASN A 55 -15.28 21.41 -10.94
N ASN A 56 -15.80 20.41 -10.20
CA ASN A 56 -17.23 20.28 -9.95
C ASN A 56 -17.49 19.76 -8.51
N PRO A 57 -17.68 20.66 -7.53
CA PRO A 57 -17.85 20.27 -6.12
C PRO A 57 -19.13 19.47 -5.87
N ASN A 58 -20.14 19.59 -6.75
CA ASN A 58 -21.38 18.79 -6.71
C ASN A 58 -21.37 17.60 -7.67
N GLY A 59 -20.20 17.28 -8.25
CA GLY A 59 -20.04 16.16 -9.18
C GLY A 59 -20.18 14.79 -8.50
N THR A 60 -20.18 13.76 -9.33
CA THR A 60 -20.06 12.37 -8.86
C THR A 60 -18.92 11.69 -9.61
N PHE A 61 -18.25 10.75 -8.96
CA PHE A 61 -17.19 9.94 -9.57
C PHE A 61 -17.45 8.46 -9.34
N VAL A 62 -17.03 7.64 -10.30
CA VAL A 62 -17.13 6.19 -10.23
C VAL A 62 -15.92 5.63 -9.51
N SER A 63 -16.11 4.58 -8.72
CA SER A 63 -15.05 3.92 -7.95
C SER A 63 -13.86 3.44 -8.80
N SER A 64 -14.08 3.12 -10.08
CA SER A 64 -13.03 2.72 -11.02
C SER A 64 -12.02 3.83 -11.31
N GLU A 65 -12.49 5.08 -11.44
CA GLU A 65 -11.62 6.21 -11.74
C GLU A 65 -10.74 6.59 -10.54
N ALA A 66 -11.26 6.37 -9.32
CA ALA A 66 -10.45 6.52 -8.11
C ALA A 66 -9.32 5.47 -8.08
N ILE A 67 -9.63 4.20 -8.36
CA ILE A 67 -8.65 3.11 -8.38
C ILE A 67 -7.55 3.38 -9.42
N GLU A 68 -7.94 3.83 -10.62
CA GLU A 68 -7.01 4.19 -11.69
C GLU A 68 -6.12 5.38 -11.29
N PHE A 69 -6.70 6.41 -10.69
CA PHE A 69 -5.97 7.57 -10.20
C PHE A 69 -4.97 7.24 -9.08
N PHE A 70 -5.23 6.21 -8.27
CA PHE A 70 -4.28 5.73 -7.25
C PHE A 70 -3.22 4.77 -7.80
N GLY A 71 -3.29 4.38 -9.09
CA GLY A 71 -2.27 3.56 -9.75
C GLY A 71 -2.22 2.13 -9.21
N VAL A 72 -3.37 1.60 -8.81
CA VAL A 72 -3.56 0.29 -8.20
C VAL A 72 -3.63 -0.77 -9.32
N GLY A 73 -2.48 -1.11 -9.91
CA GLY A 73 -2.41 -1.98 -11.09
C GLY A 73 -2.33 -3.48 -10.82
N ILE A 74 -2.10 -3.92 -9.58
CA ILE A 74 -1.88 -5.33 -9.23
C ILE A 74 -3.17 -5.93 -8.69
N SER A 75 -3.51 -7.17 -9.05
CA SER A 75 -4.73 -7.83 -8.56
C SER A 75 -4.72 -7.96 -7.03
N ILE A 76 -5.90 -7.85 -6.40
CA ILE A 76 -6.10 -8.03 -4.95
C ILE A 76 -5.36 -9.25 -4.42
N GLY A 77 -5.47 -10.38 -5.13
CA GLY A 77 -4.85 -11.64 -4.72
C GLY A 77 -3.32 -11.59 -4.68
N LEU A 78 -2.68 -10.91 -5.64
CA LEU A 78 -1.22 -10.76 -5.65
C LEU A 78 -0.74 -9.83 -4.54
N ASN A 79 -1.47 -8.76 -4.24
CA ASN A 79 -1.17 -7.90 -3.09
C ASN A 79 -1.18 -8.72 -1.77
N PHE A 80 -2.21 -9.53 -1.55
CA PHE A 80 -2.30 -10.42 -0.37
C PHE A 80 -1.21 -11.49 -0.33
N LEU A 81 -0.87 -12.08 -1.48
CA LEU A 81 0.20 -13.08 -1.56
C LEU A 81 1.55 -12.49 -1.17
N VAL A 82 1.89 -11.29 -1.67
CA VAL A 82 3.14 -10.59 -1.33
C VAL A 82 3.17 -10.23 0.15
N LEU A 83 2.07 -9.71 0.71
CA LEU A 83 1.94 -9.42 2.15
C LEU A 83 2.18 -10.67 3.00
N PHE A 84 1.59 -11.80 2.61
CA PHE A 84 1.78 -13.08 3.28
C PHE A 84 3.22 -13.59 3.17
N GLY A 85 3.82 -13.49 1.98
CA GLY A 85 5.22 -13.82 1.76
C GLY A 85 6.16 -13.01 2.66
N MET A 86 5.96 -11.70 2.74
CA MET A 86 6.74 -10.84 3.64
C MET A 86 6.55 -11.23 5.11
N PHE A 87 5.33 -11.56 5.54
CA PHE A 87 5.07 -12.03 6.91
C PHE A 87 5.86 -13.29 7.24
N VAL A 88 5.88 -14.28 6.34
CA VAL A 88 6.67 -15.50 6.52
C VAL A 88 8.16 -15.18 6.58
N VAL A 89 8.68 -14.33 5.68
CA VAL A 89 10.09 -13.94 5.65
C VAL A 89 10.49 -13.22 6.95
N PHE A 90 9.70 -12.27 7.44
CA PHE A 90 10.02 -11.60 8.71
C PHE A 90 9.97 -12.56 9.90
N ARG A 91 9.03 -13.51 9.91
CA ARG A 91 8.95 -14.55 10.94
C ARG A 91 10.16 -15.49 10.91
N THR A 92 10.60 -15.93 9.72
CA THR A 92 11.78 -16.79 9.60
C THR A 92 13.05 -16.04 9.95
N LEU A 93 13.21 -14.79 9.52
CA LEU A 93 14.34 -13.95 9.92
C LEU A 93 14.38 -13.70 11.43
N ALA A 94 13.24 -13.41 12.06
CA ALA A 94 13.16 -13.27 13.50
C ALA A 94 13.49 -14.58 14.23
N TYR A 95 13.01 -15.72 13.72
CA TYR A 95 13.34 -17.03 14.27
C TYR A 95 14.84 -17.35 14.14
N LEU A 96 15.43 -17.08 12.98
CA LEU A 96 16.86 -17.25 12.75
C LEU A 96 17.68 -16.32 13.64
N ALA A 97 17.27 -15.05 13.77
CA ALA A 97 17.91 -14.11 14.68
C ALA A 97 17.87 -14.61 16.12
N LEU A 98 16.73 -15.08 16.62
CA LEU A 98 16.60 -15.67 17.96
C LEU A 98 17.36 -17.00 18.12
N ARG A 99 17.47 -17.79 17.05
CA ARG A 99 18.16 -19.08 17.06
C ARG A 99 19.69 -18.92 17.03
N PHE A 100 20.19 -17.91 16.32
CA PHE A 100 21.63 -17.68 16.13
C PHE A 100 22.20 -16.60 17.05
N ILE A 101 21.38 -15.69 17.58
CA ILE A 101 21.74 -14.92 18.79
C ILE A 101 21.69 -15.91 19.95
N ASN A 102 22.79 -16.62 20.15
CA ASN A 102 23.12 -17.17 21.45
C ASN A 102 23.23 -15.98 22.41
N ASN A 103 22.37 -15.93 23.42
CA ASN A 103 22.64 -15.12 24.60
C ASN A 103 23.90 -15.70 25.27
N HIS A 104 25.08 -15.29 24.81
CA HIS A 104 26.31 -15.32 25.59
C HIS A 104 26.31 -14.17 26.61
N THR A 105 25.15 -13.90 27.23
CA THR A 105 25.09 -13.05 28.42
C THR A 105 25.65 -13.90 29.55
N GLY A 106 26.86 -13.52 29.96
CA GLY A 106 27.76 -14.26 30.82
C GLY A 106 27.10 -14.90 32.04
N ARG A 107 27.42 -16.18 32.23
CA ARG A 107 27.71 -16.68 33.56
C ARG A 107 28.92 -15.90 34.08
N THR A 108 28.68 -14.89 34.91
CA THR A 108 29.60 -14.42 35.95
C THR A 108 28.76 -14.10 37.16
#